data_AF-N8S611-F1
#
_entry.id   AF-N8S611-F1
#
_cell.length_a   1.000
_cell.length_b   1.000
_cell.length_c   1.000
_cell.angle_alpha   90.00
_cell.angle_beta   90.00
_cell.angle_gamma   90.00
#
_symmetry.space_group_name_H-M   'P 1'
#
loop_
_entity.id
_entity.type
_entity.pdbx_description
1 polymer ?
#
loop_
_entity_poly.entity_id
_entity_poly.type
_entity_poly.pdbx_seq_one_letter_code
_entity_poly.pdbx_strand_id
1 'polypeptide(L)'
;MSDETYSTENSSERNFTSNVLELYRIFLILRNLSYNLNTEIQFDGINSSELFKEFEQTASRISDFTLFYKPESNLKDSVERLYFEIKEIINPYNSIFNTSVFNHYDDFDIIWRVTNEIKEIYLSNKSNYSKSTESTNYFFKTKPQFESIKATYDSFLDTIKVKDELNRISSDLTNVLNKSTALDNLIDDFEKSHTSFKVFEEKQFNDETKKIYDNIYIAEYRLANAFRDYAICSFIIIAGIACFNFLLPTLEGIINFLKIGKFQTTPVDIYFFVKTVFLLLLTAPGWYFTRESSKHRQVAYKAKIISSELSALPYYLADLNEKDRHEMRMKMADKFFGQELYNDKKSDSSNVSEQTKATTEAIKTINALLSKPSTGLANHDK
;
A
#
# COMPACT_ATOMS: atom_id res chain seq x y z
N MET A 1 -53.16 80.98 -20.13
CA MET A 1 -52.94 80.50 -18.74
C MET A 1 -53.26 79.01 -18.59
N SER A 2 -53.12 78.18 -19.62
CA SER A 2 -53.41 76.73 -19.55
C SER A 2 -52.18 75.81 -19.72
N ASP A 3 -51.02 76.34 -20.13
CA ASP A 3 -49.85 75.51 -20.43
C ASP A 3 -48.89 75.30 -19.23
N GLU A 4 -48.85 76.21 -18.27
CA GLU A 4 -47.99 76.05 -17.08
C GLU A 4 -48.49 74.94 -16.14
N THR A 5 -49.80 74.84 -15.93
CA THR A 5 -50.41 73.82 -15.05
C THR A 5 -50.18 72.39 -15.56
N TYR A 6 -50.21 72.18 -16.88
CA TYR A 6 -49.97 70.87 -17.51
C TYR A 6 -48.52 70.39 -17.38
N SER A 7 -47.57 71.33 -17.24
CA SER A 7 -46.14 71.02 -17.06
C SER A 7 -45.81 70.60 -15.63
N THR A 8 -46.44 71.22 -14.63
CA THR A 8 -46.23 70.93 -13.21
C THR A 8 -46.82 69.58 -12.79
N GLU A 9 -48.00 69.22 -13.29
CA GLU A 9 -48.69 67.96 -12.98
C GLU A 9 -47.87 66.74 -13.44
N ASN A 10 -47.29 66.85 -14.65
CA ASN A 10 -46.40 65.84 -15.23
C ASN A 10 -45.07 65.66 -14.48
N SER A 11 -44.61 66.67 -13.74
CA SER A 11 -43.37 66.59 -12.95
C SER A 11 -43.59 65.86 -11.63
N SER A 12 -44.73 66.12 -10.97
CA SER A 12 -45.11 65.49 -9.70
C SER A 12 -45.36 63.99 -9.86
N GLU A 13 -46.09 63.58 -10.92
CA GLU A 13 -46.30 62.17 -11.26
C GLU A 13 -44.99 61.44 -11.51
N ARG A 14 -44.06 62.05 -12.26
CA ARG A 14 -42.75 61.44 -12.55
C ARG A 14 -41.92 61.24 -11.28
N ASN A 15 -41.86 62.24 -10.40
CA ASN A 15 -41.09 62.15 -9.17
C ASN A 15 -41.65 61.08 -8.23
N PHE A 16 -42.98 61.02 -8.07
CA PHE A 16 -43.61 59.98 -7.26
C PHE A 16 -43.33 58.58 -7.83
N THR A 17 -43.55 58.38 -9.13
CA THR A 17 -43.28 57.10 -9.81
C THR A 17 -41.83 56.67 -9.60
N SER A 18 -40.90 57.61 -9.79
CA SER A 18 -39.46 57.36 -9.62
C SER A 18 -39.11 56.95 -8.19
N ASN A 19 -39.66 57.63 -7.19
CA ASN A 19 -39.38 57.33 -5.79
C ASN A 19 -39.93 55.95 -5.39
N VAL A 20 -41.14 55.58 -5.84
CA VAL A 20 -41.71 54.24 -5.57
C VAL A 20 -40.87 53.15 -6.23
N LEU A 21 -40.44 53.33 -7.49
CA LEU A 21 -39.61 52.36 -8.20
C LEU A 21 -38.23 52.20 -7.54
N GLU A 22 -37.60 53.30 -7.11
CA GLU A 22 -36.32 53.24 -6.41
C GLU A 22 -36.45 52.61 -5.02
N LEU A 23 -37.52 52.91 -4.28
CA LEU A 23 -37.81 52.26 -3.01
C LEU A 23 -38.02 50.74 -3.21
N TYR A 24 -38.78 50.34 -4.23
CA TYR A 24 -38.97 48.94 -4.60
C TYR A 24 -37.64 48.25 -4.93
N ARG A 25 -36.82 48.91 -5.74
CA ARG A 25 -35.47 48.44 -6.11
C ARG A 25 -34.62 48.19 -4.88
N ILE A 26 -34.61 49.14 -3.95
CA ILE A 26 -33.91 49.05 -2.68
C ILE A 26 -34.36 47.83 -1.87
N PHE A 27 -35.66 47.58 -1.73
CA PHE A 27 -36.12 46.42 -0.97
C PHE A 27 -35.77 45.08 -1.63
N LEU A 28 -35.69 45.01 -2.96
CA LEU A 28 -35.17 43.83 -3.66
C LEU A 28 -33.65 43.64 -3.44
N ILE A 29 -32.90 44.73 -3.32
CA ILE A 29 -31.48 44.70 -2.93
C ILE A 29 -31.35 44.13 -1.51
N LEU A 30 -32.08 44.68 -0.54
CA LEU A 30 -32.08 44.22 0.85
C LEU A 30 -32.46 42.75 0.95
N ARG A 31 -33.48 42.31 0.21
CA ARG A 31 -33.85 40.91 0.06
C ARG A 31 -32.66 40.07 -0.42
N ASN A 32 -32.01 40.44 -1.52
CA ASN A 32 -30.89 39.67 -2.07
C ASN A 32 -29.68 39.65 -1.12
N LEU A 33 -29.40 40.76 -0.42
CA LEU A 33 -28.35 40.81 0.59
C LEU A 33 -28.66 39.90 1.78
N SER A 34 -29.90 39.90 2.28
CA SER A 34 -30.31 39.03 3.37
C SER A 34 -30.18 37.54 3.04
N TYR A 35 -30.34 37.15 1.77
CA TYR A 35 -30.07 35.79 1.30
C TYR A 35 -28.58 35.45 1.36
N ASN A 36 -27.73 36.35 0.86
CA ASN A 36 -26.28 36.15 0.82
C ASN A 36 -25.63 36.11 2.22
N LEU A 37 -26.27 36.72 3.22
CA LEU A 37 -25.80 36.79 4.60
C LEU A 37 -26.22 35.60 5.47
N ASN A 38 -26.71 34.52 4.87
CA ASN A 38 -27.31 33.32 5.50
C ASN A 38 -26.47 32.59 6.57
N THR A 39 -25.28 33.07 6.93
CA THR A 39 -24.36 32.37 7.83
C THR A 39 -23.85 33.16 9.03
N GLU A 40 -24.04 34.48 9.14
CA GLU A 40 -23.25 35.25 10.14
C GLU A 40 -24.01 36.30 10.96
N ILE A 41 -25.28 36.57 10.65
CA ILE A 41 -25.97 37.72 11.25
C ILE A 41 -27.19 37.28 12.08
N GLN A 42 -27.06 37.33 13.40
CA GLN A 42 -28.19 37.36 14.35
C GLN A 42 -28.36 38.80 14.85
N PHE A 43 -29.16 39.62 14.17
CA PHE A 43 -29.62 40.89 14.75
C PHE A 43 -30.96 40.67 15.42
N ASP A 44 -31.01 40.96 16.72
CA ASP A 44 -32.24 40.98 17.53
C ASP A 44 -33.08 39.68 17.51
N GLY A 45 -32.42 38.53 17.25
CA GLY A 45 -33.07 37.22 17.16
C GLY A 45 -33.84 36.96 15.85
N ILE A 46 -33.82 37.89 14.89
CA ILE A 46 -34.43 37.70 13.58
C ILE A 46 -33.47 36.91 12.68
N ASN A 47 -33.95 35.80 12.13
CA ASN A 47 -33.15 34.98 11.21
C ASN A 47 -33.06 35.63 9.82
N SER A 48 -31.96 35.41 9.09
CA SER A 48 -31.78 35.86 7.70
C SER A 48 -32.93 35.45 6.78
N SER A 49 -33.48 34.25 6.97
CA SER A 49 -34.65 33.77 6.22
C SER A 49 -35.91 34.59 6.49
N GLU A 50 -36.06 35.09 7.71
CA GLU A 50 -37.19 35.93 8.10
C GLU A 50 -37.05 37.35 7.56
N LEU A 51 -35.83 37.90 7.60
CA LEU A 51 -35.50 39.17 6.94
C LEU A 51 -35.74 39.12 5.43
N PHE A 52 -35.30 38.04 4.77
CA PHE A 52 -35.55 37.82 3.35
C PHE A 52 -37.04 37.89 3.03
N LYS A 53 -37.83 37.16 3.82
CA LYS A 53 -39.29 37.09 3.64
C LYS A 53 -39.93 38.46 3.90
N GLU A 54 -39.49 39.20 4.91
CA GLU A 54 -40.07 40.51 5.21
C GLU A 54 -39.72 41.56 4.15
N PHE A 55 -38.48 41.56 3.63
CA PHE A 55 -38.09 42.46 2.54
C PHE A 55 -38.77 42.10 1.22
N GLU A 56 -38.98 40.82 0.93
CA GLU A 56 -39.77 40.38 -0.22
C GLU A 56 -41.23 40.85 -0.12
N GLN A 57 -41.85 40.67 1.05
CA GLN A 57 -43.21 41.17 1.28
C GLN A 57 -43.29 42.69 1.18
N THR A 58 -42.30 43.39 1.71
CA THR A 58 -42.27 44.86 1.68
C THR A 58 -42.11 45.38 0.26
N ALA A 59 -41.24 44.76 -0.56
CA ALA A 59 -41.19 45.04 -2.00
C ALA A 59 -42.57 44.83 -2.66
N SER A 60 -43.25 43.72 -2.36
CA SER A 60 -44.60 43.47 -2.88
C SER A 60 -45.63 44.53 -2.43
N ARG A 61 -45.54 45.02 -1.19
CA ARG A 61 -46.42 46.09 -0.68
C ARG A 61 -46.16 47.41 -1.42
N ILE A 62 -44.89 47.73 -1.71
CA ILE A 62 -44.50 48.94 -2.46
C ILE A 62 -45.02 48.88 -3.90
N SER A 63 -44.95 47.73 -4.57
CA SER A 63 -45.49 47.61 -5.94
C SER A 63 -47.00 47.82 -6.00
N ASP A 64 -47.71 47.55 -4.90
CA ASP A 64 -49.14 47.80 -4.79
C ASP A 64 -49.47 49.28 -4.50
N PHE A 65 -48.51 50.14 -4.11
CA PHE A 65 -48.78 51.55 -3.79
C PHE A 65 -49.44 52.30 -4.95
N THR A 66 -49.11 51.94 -6.19
CA THR A 66 -49.72 52.56 -7.38
C THR A 66 -51.17 52.15 -7.60
N LEU A 67 -51.68 51.12 -6.89
CA LEU A 67 -53.12 50.77 -6.85
C LEU A 67 -53.91 51.70 -5.93
N PHE A 68 -53.28 52.16 -4.83
CA PHE A 68 -53.96 52.86 -3.76
C PHE A 68 -53.89 54.38 -3.89
N TYR A 69 -52.91 54.93 -4.64
CA TYR A 69 -52.61 56.35 -4.56
C TYR A 69 -52.35 57.04 -5.89
N LYS A 70 -52.88 58.26 -5.98
CA LYS A 70 -52.54 59.24 -7.01
C LYS A 70 -51.30 60.05 -6.59
N PRO A 71 -50.54 60.60 -7.55
CA PRO A 71 -49.42 61.50 -7.28
C PRO A 71 -49.76 62.72 -6.41
N GLU A 72 -51.02 63.13 -6.39
CA GLU A 72 -51.53 64.27 -5.61
C GLU A 72 -51.94 63.91 -4.17
N SER A 73 -51.83 62.64 -3.78
CA SER A 73 -52.20 62.21 -2.44
C SER A 73 -51.12 62.57 -1.41
N ASN A 74 -51.52 62.68 -0.14
CA ASN A 74 -50.62 62.84 1.01
C ASN A 74 -49.55 61.74 1.10
N LEU A 75 -49.73 60.61 0.40
CA LEU A 75 -48.72 59.54 0.34
C LEU A 75 -47.45 60.00 -0.38
N LYS A 76 -47.53 60.95 -1.32
CA LYS A 76 -46.36 61.42 -2.05
C LYS A 76 -45.25 61.86 -1.09
N ASP A 77 -45.61 62.68 -0.10
CA ASP A 77 -44.67 63.21 0.89
C ASP A 77 -44.11 62.09 1.77
N SER A 78 -44.94 61.10 2.15
CA SER A 78 -44.49 59.92 2.89
C SER A 78 -43.49 59.09 2.08
N VAL A 79 -43.79 58.79 0.81
CA VAL A 79 -42.91 57.99 -0.06
C VAL A 79 -41.58 58.71 -0.31
N GLU A 80 -41.63 60.02 -0.53
CA GLU A 80 -40.41 60.83 -0.72
C GLU A 80 -39.54 60.83 0.53
N ARG A 81 -40.13 60.99 1.72
CA ARG A 81 -39.43 60.87 3.00
C ARG A 81 -38.82 59.48 3.18
N LEU A 82 -39.61 58.42 3.02
CA LEU A 82 -39.17 57.04 3.20
C LEU A 82 -38.03 56.67 2.23
N TYR A 83 -38.14 57.12 0.98
CA TYR A 83 -37.08 56.96 -0.01
C TYR A 83 -35.80 57.69 0.42
N PHE A 84 -35.90 58.93 0.88
CA PHE A 84 -34.75 59.70 1.32
C PHE A 84 -34.04 59.05 2.52
N GLU A 85 -34.79 58.65 3.55
CA GLU A 85 -34.25 57.98 4.74
C GLU A 85 -33.46 56.71 4.39
N ILE A 86 -34.02 55.85 3.54
CA ILE A 86 -33.33 54.62 3.15
C ILE A 86 -32.18 54.87 2.17
N LYS A 87 -32.31 55.84 1.27
CA LYS A 87 -31.30 56.12 0.25
C LYS A 87 -29.97 56.52 0.86
N GLU A 88 -29.98 57.27 1.97
CA GLU A 88 -28.76 57.68 2.67
C GLU A 88 -27.98 56.46 3.19
N ILE A 89 -28.67 55.39 3.57
CA ILE A 89 -28.08 54.18 4.13
C ILE A 89 -27.55 53.25 3.03
N ILE A 90 -28.35 53.02 2.00
CA ILE A 90 -28.03 52.03 0.95
C ILE A 90 -27.12 52.61 -0.14
N ASN A 91 -26.78 53.89 0.00
CA ASN A 91 -26.08 54.76 -0.94
C ASN A 91 -25.40 54.05 -2.14
N PRO A 92 -26.04 54.02 -3.32
CA PRO A 92 -25.64 53.15 -4.43
C PRO A 92 -24.44 53.67 -5.24
N TYR A 93 -23.62 54.60 -4.73
CA TYR A 93 -22.68 55.39 -5.53
C TYR A 93 -21.73 54.59 -6.44
N ASN A 94 -21.48 53.31 -6.16
CA ASN A 94 -20.55 52.49 -6.94
C ASN A 94 -21.11 51.16 -7.47
N SER A 95 -22.43 50.94 -7.51
CA SER A 95 -23.06 49.67 -7.96
C SER A 95 -22.65 48.39 -7.18
N ILE A 96 -21.74 48.53 -6.21
CA ILE A 96 -21.34 47.51 -5.25
C ILE A 96 -22.18 47.79 -3.99
N PHE A 97 -23.15 46.93 -3.74
CA PHE A 97 -23.96 47.03 -2.53
C PHE A 97 -23.09 46.82 -1.30
N ASN A 98 -23.15 47.78 -0.37
CA ASN A 98 -22.42 47.67 0.88
C ASN A 98 -23.10 46.58 1.75
N THR A 99 -22.48 45.40 1.82
CA THR A 99 -22.96 44.31 2.69
C THR A 99 -22.88 44.68 4.18
N SER A 100 -22.12 45.73 4.54
CA SER A 100 -22.03 46.20 5.93
C SER A 100 -23.26 46.95 6.41
N VAL A 101 -24.27 47.19 5.57
CA VAL A 101 -25.52 47.85 5.97
C VAL A 101 -26.21 47.10 7.10
N PHE A 102 -26.12 45.76 7.09
CA PHE A 102 -26.65 44.95 8.20
C PHE A 102 -25.74 44.92 9.41
N ASN A 103 -24.49 45.36 9.33
CA ASN A 103 -23.53 45.29 10.44
C ASN A 103 -23.61 46.53 11.35
N HIS A 104 -24.24 47.62 10.90
CA HIS A 104 -24.41 48.84 11.69
C HIS A 104 -25.82 48.85 12.27
N TYR A 105 -25.91 48.84 13.60
CA TYR A 105 -27.18 48.79 14.31
C TYR A 105 -28.11 49.96 13.92
N ASP A 106 -27.54 51.16 13.80
CA ASP A 106 -28.29 52.38 13.45
C ASP A 106 -28.89 52.30 12.04
N ASP A 107 -28.14 51.77 11.08
CA ASP A 107 -28.60 51.59 9.68
C ASP A 107 -29.74 50.57 9.61
N PHE A 108 -29.61 49.46 10.35
CA PHE A 108 -30.63 48.43 10.40
C PHE A 108 -31.92 48.92 11.07
N ASP A 109 -31.82 49.66 12.18
CA ASP A 109 -32.99 50.22 12.87
C ASP A 109 -33.79 51.14 11.95
N ILE A 110 -33.12 51.97 11.15
CA ILE A 110 -33.79 52.82 10.16
C ILE A 110 -34.45 51.96 9.08
N ILE A 111 -33.77 50.96 8.52
CA ILE A 111 -34.36 50.05 7.53
C ILE A 111 -35.59 49.36 8.10
N TRP A 112 -35.54 48.87 9.34
CA TRP A 112 -36.63 48.19 9.99
C TRP A 112 -37.81 49.13 10.29
N ARG A 113 -37.52 50.34 10.77
CA ARG A 113 -38.53 51.39 10.97
C ARG A 113 -39.28 51.68 9.67
N VAL A 114 -38.55 51.90 8.58
CA VAL A 114 -39.16 52.17 7.26
C VAL A 114 -39.95 50.97 6.75
N THR A 115 -39.45 49.75 6.96
CA THR A 115 -40.16 48.51 6.64
C THR A 115 -41.52 48.45 7.34
N ASN A 116 -41.56 48.75 8.64
CA ASN A 116 -42.79 48.77 9.42
C ASN A 116 -43.71 49.91 9.00
N GLU A 117 -43.17 51.08 8.68
CA GLU A 117 -44.00 52.20 8.21
C GLU A 117 -44.69 51.88 6.87
N ILE A 118 -43.97 51.29 5.92
CA ILE A 118 -44.53 50.82 4.64
C ILE A 118 -45.65 49.79 4.88
N LYS A 119 -45.45 48.89 5.84
CA LYS A 119 -46.46 47.90 6.23
C LYS A 119 -47.71 48.56 6.79
N GLU A 120 -47.57 49.51 7.71
CA GLU A 120 -48.70 50.23 8.29
C GLU A 120 -49.46 51.04 7.23
N ILE A 121 -48.74 51.77 6.37
CA ILE A 121 -49.32 52.51 5.23
C ILE A 121 -50.15 51.57 4.34
N TYR A 122 -49.59 50.40 4.01
CA TYR A 122 -50.28 49.40 3.21
C TYR A 122 -51.55 48.91 3.90
N LEU A 123 -51.47 48.52 5.17
CA LEU A 123 -52.60 47.98 5.92
C LEU A 123 -53.72 48.99 6.12
N SER A 124 -53.39 50.24 6.45
CA SER A 124 -54.40 51.29 6.67
C SER A 124 -55.16 51.68 5.40
N ASN A 125 -54.60 51.39 4.22
CA ASN A 125 -55.18 51.80 2.95
C ASN A 125 -55.65 50.64 2.07
N LYS A 126 -55.35 49.40 2.46
CA LYS A 126 -55.83 48.19 1.81
C LYS A 126 -57.36 48.13 1.69
N SER A 127 -58.09 48.65 2.67
CA SER A 127 -59.56 48.73 2.65
C SER A 127 -60.09 49.82 1.73
N ASN A 128 -59.30 50.88 1.49
CA ASN A 128 -59.62 51.99 0.59
C ASN A 128 -59.34 51.64 -0.88
N TYR A 129 -59.35 50.35 -1.21
CA TYR A 129 -59.31 49.83 -2.58
C TYR A 129 -60.60 50.23 -3.32
N SER A 130 -60.75 51.54 -3.56
CA SER A 130 -61.80 52.06 -4.39
C SER A 130 -61.39 51.77 -5.83
N LYS A 131 -62.28 51.11 -6.55
CA LYS A 131 -62.18 50.79 -7.99
C LYS A 131 -62.26 52.07 -8.84
N SER A 132 -61.47 53.09 -8.53
CA SER A 132 -61.36 54.24 -9.40
C SER A 132 -60.66 53.78 -10.67
N THR A 133 -61.29 54.03 -11.81
CA THR A 133 -60.78 53.64 -13.14
C THR A 133 -59.41 54.26 -13.44
N GLU A 134 -59.09 55.38 -12.79
CA GLU A 134 -57.84 56.11 -12.97
C GLU A 134 -56.65 55.49 -12.23
N SER A 135 -56.83 55.07 -10.97
CA SER A 135 -55.74 54.39 -10.22
C SER A 135 -55.40 53.04 -10.83
N THR A 136 -56.39 52.34 -11.40
CA THR A 136 -56.16 51.12 -12.16
C THR A 136 -55.32 51.38 -13.42
N ASN A 137 -55.60 52.43 -14.19
CA ASN A 137 -54.80 52.78 -15.36
C ASN A 137 -53.35 53.12 -15.02
N TYR A 138 -53.11 53.86 -13.94
CA TYR A 138 -51.76 54.21 -13.51
C TYR A 138 -50.97 52.99 -13.01
N PHE A 139 -51.62 52.08 -12.30
CA PHE A 139 -51.03 50.78 -11.95
C PHE A 139 -50.66 49.98 -13.20
N PHE A 140 -51.53 49.87 -14.21
CA PHE A 140 -51.22 49.14 -15.45
C PHE A 140 -50.03 49.75 -16.22
N LYS A 141 -49.83 51.07 -16.13
CA LYS A 141 -48.69 51.77 -16.72
C LYS A 141 -47.37 51.48 -16.00
N THR A 142 -47.39 51.36 -14.68
CA THR A 142 -46.19 51.19 -13.83
C THR A 142 -45.83 49.73 -13.55
N LYS A 143 -46.82 48.82 -13.57
CA LYS A 143 -46.63 47.38 -13.34
C LYS A 143 -45.51 46.73 -14.17
N PRO A 144 -45.39 46.98 -15.49
CA PRO A 144 -44.30 46.40 -16.28
C PRO A 144 -42.90 46.81 -15.80
N GLN A 145 -42.76 48.00 -15.21
CA GLN A 145 -41.48 48.47 -14.66
C GLN A 145 -41.12 47.71 -13.37
N PHE A 146 -42.09 47.48 -12.48
CA PHE A 146 -41.88 46.63 -11.30
C PHE A 146 -41.51 45.19 -11.70
N GLU A 147 -42.21 44.61 -12.67
CA GLU A 147 -41.91 43.25 -13.17
C GLU A 147 -40.51 43.15 -13.77
N SER A 148 -40.09 44.16 -14.55
CA SER A 148 -38.75 44.22 -15.13
C SER A 148 -37.65 44.36 -14.07
N ILE A 149 -37.85 45.22 -13.07
CA ILE A 149 -36.92 45.35 -11.94
C ILE A 149 -36.85 44.02 -11.19
N LYS A 150 -37.99 43.44 -10.83
CA LYS A 150 -38.05 42.16 -10.11
C LYS A 150 -37.30 41.06 -10.84
N ALA A 151 -37.55 40.89 -12.14
CA ALA A 151 -36.88 39.89 -12.95
C ALA A 151 -35.35 40.05 -12.94
N THR A 152 -34.85 41.29 -12.96
CA THR A 152 -33.41 41.58 -12.89
C THR A 152 -32.82 41.12 -11.55
N TYR A 153 -33.49 41.43 -10.44
CA TYR A 153 -33.02 41.06 -9.10
C TYR A 153 -33.21 39.57 -8.78
N ASP A 154 -34.22 38.92 -9.36
CA ASP A 154 -34.42 37.47 -9.27
C ASP A 154 -33.32 36.72 -10.03
N SER A 155 -32.97 37.18 -11.24
CA SER A 155 -31.83 36.62 -11.99
C SER A 155 -30.49 36.77 -11.24
N PHE A 156 -30.28 37.90 -10.58
CA PHE A 156 -29.11 38.10 -9.73
C PHE A 156 -29.11 37.15 -8.52
N LEU A 157 -30.26 36.99 -7.86
CA LEU A 157 -30.41 36.06 -6.73
C LEU A 157 -30.14 34.62 -7.15
N ASP A 158 -30.63 34.19 -8.31
CA ASP A 158 -30.38 32.86 -8.84
C ASP A 158 -28.90 32.66 -9.19
N THR A 159 -28.21 33.71 -9.65
CA THR A 159 -26.75 33.67 -9.86
C THR A 159 -25.99 33.44 -8.54
N ILE A 160 -26.43 34.07 -7.44
CA ILE A 160 -25.86 33.83 -6.11
C ILE A 160 -26.10 32.38 -5.67
N LYS A 161 -27.33 31.88 -5.80
CA LYS A 161 -27.68 30.48 -5.45
C LYS A 161 -26.80 29.48 -6.19
N VAL A 162 -26.64 29.65 -7.50
CA VAL A 162 -25.80 28.78 -8.32
C VAL A 162 -24.34 28.83 -7.86
N LYS A 163 -23.82 30.01 -7.51
CA LYS A 163 -22.46 30.16 -6.98
C LYS A 163 -22.28 29.40 -5.65
N ASP A 164 -23.25 29.48 -4.75
CA ASP A 164 -23.20 28.79 -3.47
C ASP A 164 -23.25 27.26 -3.64
N GLU A 165 -24.11 26.76 -4.54
CA GLU A 165 -24.14 25.34 -4.90
C GLU A 165 -22.81 24.87 -5.50
N LEU A 166 -22.20 25.67 -6.37
CA LEU A 166 -20.91 25.36 -7.00
C LEU A 166 -19.78 25.31 -5.96
N ASN A 167 -19.78 26.22 -4.98
CA ASN A 167 -18.84 26.19 -3.87
C ASN A 167 -19.01 24.94 -3.00
N ARG A 168 -20.25 24.53 -2.71
CA ARG A 168 -20.54 23.29 -1.97
C ARG A 168 -20.04 22.06 -2.73
N ILE A 169 -20.33 21.97 -4.04
CA ILE A 169 -19.85 20.90 -4.91
C ILE A 169 -18.32 20.86 -4.94
N SER A 170 -17.65 22.02 -5.04
CA SER A 170 -16.19 22.10 -5.03
C SER A 170 -15.58 21.61 -3.71
N SER A 171 -16.18 21.97 -2.58
CA SER A 171 -15.79 21.47 -1.24
C SER A 171 -15.99 19.95 -1.13
N ASP A 172 -17.14 19.43 -1.58
CA ASP A 172 -17.43 18.00 -1.56
C ASP A 172 -16.46 17.21 -2.44
N LEU A 173 -16.13 17.72 -3.62
CA LEU A 173 -15.15 17.12 -4.53
C LEU A 173 -13.75 17.08 -3.91
N THR A 174 -13.35 18.15 -3.22
CA THR A 174 -12.08 18.20 -2.47
C THR A 174 -12.04 17.14 -1.35
N ASN A 175 -13.16 16.97 -0.62
CA ASN A 175 -13.28 15.94 0.41
C ASN A 175 -13.21 14.52 -0.18
N VAL A 176 -13.83 14.26 -1.33
CA VAL A 176 -13.72 12.97 -2.03
C VAL A 176 -12.30 12.71 -2.49
N LEU A 177 -11.62 13.73 -3.03
CA LEU A 177 -10.24 13.61 -3.50
C LEU A 177 -9.28 13.28 -2.34
N ASN A 178 -9.43 13.96 -1.20
CA ASN A 178 -8.66 13.65 0.02
C ASN A 178 -8.91 12.22 0.52
N LYS A 179 -10.16 11.74 0.46
CA LYS A 179 -10.49 10.34 0.81
C LYS A 179 -9.87 9.34 -0.17
N SER A 180 -9.82 9.66 -1.46
CA SER A 180 -9.15 8.84 -2.48
C SER A 180 -7.66 8.72 -2.19
N THR A 181 -6.98 9.84 -1.88
CA THR A 181 -5.55 9.82 -1.54
C THR A 181 -5.27 9.00 -0.27
N ALA A 182 -6.16 9.09 0.73
CA ALA A 182 -6.05 8.25 1.92
C ALA A 182 -6.23 6.75 1.60
N LEU A 183 -7.09 6.41 0.64
CA LEU A 183 -7.27 5.03 0.18
C LEU A 183 -6.04 4.52 -0.57
N ASP A 184 -5.44 5.34 -1.44
CA ASP A 184 -4.20 4.98 -2.16
C ASP A 184 -3.06 4.68 -1.19
N ASN A 185 -2.91 5.48 -0.13
CA ASN A 185 -1.92 5.23 0.92
C ASN A 185 -2.20 3.91 1.68
N LEU A 186 -3.47 3.61 1.97
CA LEU A 186 -3.85 2.35 2.62
C LEU A 186 -3.55 1.14 1.72
N ILE A 187 -3.78 1.27 0.41
CA ILE A 187 -3.45 0.23 -0.57
C ILE A 187 -1.93 -0.01 -0.60
N ASP A 188 -1.10 1.04 -0.63
CA ASP A 188 0.36 0.91 -0.61
C ASP A 188 0.86 0.26 0.71
N ASP A 189 0.30 0.66 1.85
CA ASP A 189 0.61 0.03 3.14
C ASP A 189 0.18 -1.45 3.20
N PHE A 190 -0.97 -1.78 2.60
CA PHE A 190 -1.45 -3.16 2.50
C PHE A 190 -0.54 -4.00 1.58
N GLU A 191 -0.07 -3.45 0.47
CA GLU A 191 0.84 -4.12 -0.45
C GLU A 191 2.20 -4.40 0.22
N LYS A 192 2.74 -3.43 0.96
CA LYS A 192 3.95 -3.61 1.79
C LYS A 192 3.77 -4.64 2.90
N SER A 193 2.61 -4.66 3.54
CA SER A 193 2.29 -5.64 4.58
C SER A 193 2.17 -7.06 4.00
N HIS A 194 1.48 -7.21 2.87
CA HIS A 194 1.30 -8.49 2.18
C HIS A 194 2.63 -9.06 1.66
N THR A 195 3.51 -8.22 1.11
CA THR A 195 4.87 -8.65 0.70
C THR A 195 5.70 -9.08 1.92
N SER A 196 5.64 -8.34 3.02
CA SER A 196 6.31 -8.71 4.28
C SER A 196 5.78 -10.03 4.86
N PHE A 197 4.47 -10.26 4.79
CA PHE A 197 3.84 -11.50 5.25
C PHE A 197 4.26 -12.71 4.41
N LYS A 198 4.30 -12.57 3.07
CA LYS A 198 4.84 -13.62 2.17
C LYS A 198 6.29 -13.98 2.54
N VAL A 199 7.14 -12.98 2.81
CA VAL A 199 8.54 -13.23 3.24
C VAL A 199 8.60 -13.97 4.58
N PHE A 200 7.71 -13.63 5.52
CA PHE A 200 7.63 -14.31 6.83
C PHE A 200 7.17 -15.77 6.68
N GLU A 201 6.12 -16.01 5.92
CA GLU A 201 5.59 -17.35 5.64
C GLU A 201 6.66 -18.25 4.98
N GLU A 202 7.39 -17.71 4.00
CA GLU A 202 8.47 -18.42 3.32
C GLU A 202 9.64 -18.76 4.26
N LYS A 203 9.97 -17.85 5.17
CA LYS A 203 10.98 -18.11 6.20
C LYS A 203 10.54 -19.25 7.12
N GLN A 204 9.27 -19.28 7.53
CA GLN A 204 8.74 -20.32 8.40
C GLN A 204 8.83 -21.70 7.75
N PHE A 205 8.39 -21.85 6.50
CA PHE A 205 8.47 -23.13 5.78
C PHE A 205 9.92 -23.61 5.57
N ASN A 206 10.84 -22.69 5.27
CA ASN A 206 12.25 -23.03 5.14
C ASN A 206 12.88 -23.42 6.48
N ASP A 207 12.51 -22.78 7.59
CA ASP A 207 12.99 -23.13 8.94
C ASP A 207 12.50 -24.52 9.38
N GLU A 208 11.27 -24.90 9.05
CA GLU A 208 10.76 -26.25 9.31
C GLU A 208 11.51 -27.30 8.50
N THR A 209 11.72 -27.05 7.21
CA THR A 209 12.45 -27.96 6.34
C THR A 209 13.93 -28.08 6.76
N LYS A 210 14.53 -27.00 7.24
CA LYS A 210 15.89 -26.99 7.80
C LYS A 210 16.03 -27.95 8.99
N LYS A 211 15.06 -27.93 9.92
CA LYS A 211 15.06 -28.83 11.08
C LYS A 211 15.09 -30.31 10.66
N ILE A 212 14.44 -30.67 9.56
CA ILE A 212 14.46 -32.04 9.03
C ILE A 212 15.90 -32.44 8.63
N TYR A 213 16.60 -31.59 7.87
CA TYR A 213 17.97 -31.87 7.44
C TYR A 213 18.99 -31.83 8.59
N ASP A 214 18.80 -30.95 9.58
CA ASP A 214 19.62 -30.92 10.80
C ASP A 214 19.46 -32.23 11.60
N ASN A 215 18.24 -32.75 11.71
CA ASN A 215 17.98 -34.04 12.36
C ASN A 215 18.64 -35.21 11.61
N ILE A 216 18.59 -35.21 10.27
CA ILE A 216 19.28 -36.21 9.43
C ILE A 216 20.79 -36.12 9.66
N TYR A 217 21.37 -34.92 9.67
CA TYR A 217 22.79 -34.72 9.95
C TYR A 217 23.20 -35.33 11.30
N ILE A 218 22.45 -35.03 12.37
CA ILE A 218 22.75 -35.54 13.71
C ILE A 218 22.65 -37.07 13.76
N ALA A 219 21.60 -37.65 13.18
CA ALA A 219 21.39 -39.10 13.17
C ALA A 219 22.51 -39.83 12.40
N GLU A 220 22.80 -39.40 11.17
CA GLU A 220 23.83 -39.99 10.30
C GLU A 220 25.24 -39.83 10.88
N TYR A 221 25.54 -38.67 11.47
CA TYR A 221 26.84 -38.44 12.10
C TYR A 221 27.07 -39.32 13.33
N ARG A 222 26.02 -39.53 14.15
CA ARG A 222 26.06 -40.46 15.29
C ARG A 222 26.30 -41.89 14.82
N LEU A 223 25.58 -42.32 13.78
CA LEU A 223 25.73 -43.66 13.21
C LEU A 223 27.14 -43.88 12.64
N ALA A 224 27.68 -42.89 11.94
CA ALA A 224 29.05 -42.95 11.44
C ALA A 224 30.09 -43.09 12.55
N ASN A 225 29.91 -42.40 13.69
CA ASN A 225 30.81 -42.52 14.83
C ASN A 225 30.70 -43.91 15.48
N ALA A 226 29.49 -44.47 15.62
CA ALA A 226 29.33 -45.84 16.10
C ALA A 226 30.07 -46.85 15.21
N PHE A 227 29.95 -46.75 13.88
CA PHE A 227 30.70 -47.60 12.95
C PHE A 227 32.21 -47.42 13.03
N ARG A 228 32.69 -46.18 13.24
CA ARG A 228 34.11 -45.93 13.47
C ARG A 228 34.58 -46.60 14.76
N ASP A 229 33.81 -46.53 15.84
CA ASP A 229 34.17 -47.14 17.11
C ASP A 229 34.18 -48.68 17.00
N TYR A 230 33.24 -49.26 16.25
CA TYR A 230 33.27 -50.69 15.91
C TYR A 230 34.50 -51.08 15.06
N ALA A 231 34.86 -50.25 14.07
CA ALA A 231 36.06 -50.48 13.27
C ALA A 231 37.33 -50.44 14.14
N ILE A 232 37.47 -49.42 14.99
CA ILE A 232 38.60 -49.29 15.94
C ILE A 232 38.66 -50.51 16.86
N CYS A 233 37.54 -50.92 17.44
CA CYS A 233 37.48 -52.11 18.29
C CYS A 233 37.92 -53.37 17.53
N SER A 234 37.46 -53.55 16.29
CA SER A 234 37.86 -54.68 15.44
C SER A 234 39.38 -54.71 15.17
N PHE A 235 39.97 -53.55 14.88
CA PHE A 235 41.41 -53.44 14.65
C PHE A 235 42.23 -53.64 15.93
N ILE A 236 41.73 -53.20 17.09
CA ILE A 236 42.37 -53.47 18.38
C ILE A 236 42.39 -54.97 18.67
N ILE A 237 41.29 -55.68 18.42
CA ILE A 237 41.21 -57.14 18.60
C ILE A 237 42.21 -57.84 17.66
N ILE A 238 42.22 -57.48 16.38
CA ILE A 238 43.14 -58.03 15.38
C ILE A 238 44.59 -57.77 15.79
N ALA A 239 44.93 -56.53 16.18
CA ALA A 239 46.26 -56.14 16.63
C ALA A 239 46.67 -56.91 17.90
N GLY A 240 45.73 -57.12 18.83
CA GLY A 240 45.96 -57.92 20.03
C GLY A 240 46.28 -59.37 19.71
N ILE A 241 45.50 -60.01 18.83
CA ILE A 241 45.75 -61.40 18.39
C ILE A 241 47.08 -61.50 17.62
N ALA A 242 47.37 -60.55 16.74
CA ALA A 242 48.64 -60.51 16.00
C ALA A 242 49.84 -60.35 16.94
N CYS A 243 49.75 -59.42 17.88
CA CYS A 243 50.77 -59.19 18.90
C CYS A 243 50.99 -60.43 19.75
N PHE A 244 49.93 -61.08 20.23
CA PHE A 244 50.02 -62.30 21.04
C PHE A 244 50.65 -63.47 20.25
N ASN A 245 50.27 -63.65 18.98
CA ASN A 245 50.85 -64.68 18.11
C ASN A 245 52.34 -64.46 17.82
N PHE A 246 52.83 -63.21 17.81
CA PHE A 246 54.25 -62.92 17.62
C PHE A 246 55.04 -62.93 18.94
N LEU A 247 54.43 -62.46 20.03
CA LEU A 247 55.06 -62.30 21.33
C LEU A 247 55.30 -63.67 22.01
N LEU A 248 54.35 -64.61 21.93
CA LEU A 248 54.51 -65.93 22.56
C LEU A 248 55.72 -66.72 22.04
N PRO A 249 55.92 -66.93 20.71
CA PRO A 249 57.10 -67.64 20.20
C PRO A 249 58.41 -66.88 20.48
N THR A 250 58.35 -65.55 20.48
CA THR A 250 59.52 -64.71 20.79
C THR A 250 59.94 -64.88 22.25
N LEU A 251 59.00 -64.87 23.19
CA LEU A 251 59.27 -65.12 24.61
C LEU A 251 59.77 -66.56 24.83
N GLU A 252 59.18 -67.56 24.17
CA GLU A 252 59.64 -68.95 24.24
C GLU A 252 61.10 -69.08 23.75
N GLY A 253 61.43 -68.46 22.61
CA GLY A 253 62.79 -68.43 22.08
C GLY A 253 63.80 -67.77 23.01
N ILE A 254 63.43 -66.66 23.66
CA ILE A 254 64.27 -65.98 24.66
C ILE A 254 64.49 -66.88 25.89
N ILE A 255 63.45 -67.52 26.41
CA ILE A 255 63.56 -68.43 27.57
C ILE A 255 64.47 -69.62 27.24
N ASN A 256 64.32 -70.22 26.05
CA ASN A 256 65.15 -71.33 25.62
C ASN A 256 66.61 -70.91 25.41
N PHE A 257 66.84 -69.71 24.87
CA PHE A 257 68.19 -69.14 24.75
C PHE A 257 68.86 -68.95 26.11
N LEU A 258 68.14 -68.44 27.11
CA LEU A 258 68.66 -68.26 28.47
C LEU A 258 68.95 -69.59 29.19
N LYS A 259 68.19 -70.66 28.91
CA LYS A 259 68.34 -71.96 29.58
C LYS A 259 69.37 -72.89 28.92
N ILE A 260 69.43 -72.91 27.59
CA ILE A 260 70.17 -73.93 26.80
C ILE A 260 71.26 -73.28 25.92
N GLY A 261 71.37 -71.94 25.91
CA GLY A 261 72.36 -71.20 25.13
C GLY A 261 72.10 -71.19 23.62
N LYS A 262 70.95 -71.68 23.16
CA LYS A 262 70.53 -71.73 21.75
C LYS A 262 69.12 -71.18 21.61
N PHE A 263 68.94 -70.32 20.61
CA PHE A 263 67.62 -69.78 20.26
C PHE A 263 66.88 -70.84 19.44
N GLN A 264 66.02 -71.61 20.11
CA GLN A 264 65.14 -72.58 19.45
C GLN A 264 63.69 -72.15 19.70
N THR A 265 62.99 -71.87 18.60
CA THR A 265 61.55 -71.56 18.60
C THR A 265 60.79 -72.74 18.04
N THR A 266 59.52 -72.88 18.44
CA THR A 266 58.59 -73.82 17.82
C THR A 266 58.59 -73.60 16.29
N PRO A 267 58.77 -74.66 15.46
CA PRO A 267 58.80 -74.52 14.01
C PRO A 267 57.48 -73.94 13.48
N VAL A 268 57.56 -73.20 12.37
CA VAL A 268 56.38 -72.65 11.70
C VAL A 268 55.52 -73.80 11.19
N ASP A 269 54.46 -74.12 11.93
CA ASP A 269 53.55 -75.22 11.63
C ASP A 269 52.36 -74.74 10.77
N ILE A 270 51.62 -75.67 10.18
CA ILE A 270 50.40 -75.44 9.39
C ILE A 270 49.40 -74.56 10.20
N TYR A 271 49.35 -74.72 11.52
CA TYR A 271 48.54 -73.91 12.41
C TYR A 271 48.90 -72.42 12.40
N PHE A 272 50.17 -72.05 12.19
CA PHE A 272 50.58 -70.65 12.05
C PHE A 272 50.04 -70.02 10.77
N PHE A 273 50.05 -70.77 9.67
CA PHE A 273 49.47 -70.33 8.40
C PHE A 273 47.95 -70.16 8.49
N VAL A 274 47.25 -71.13 9.08
CA VAL A 274 45.78 -71.05 9.30
C VAL A 274 45.41 -69.83 10.16
N LYS A 275 46.17 -69.56 11.24
CA LYS A 275 45.97 -68.36 12.08
C LYS A 275 46.17 -67.06 11.30
N THR A 276 47.16 -67.00 10.43
CA THR A 276 47.46 -65.81 9.61
C THR A 276 46.36 -65.55 8.58
N VAL A 277 45.88 -66.60 7.90
CA VAL A 277 44.74 -66.50 6.97
C VAL A 277 43.46 -66.09 7.70
N PHE A 278 43.20 -66.63 8.89
CA PHE A 278 42.05 -66.23 9.71
C PHE A 278 42.16 -64.76 10.17
N LEU A 279 43.36 -64.30 10.53
CA LEU A 279 43.62 -62.91 10.90
C LEU A 279 43.38 -61.97 9.71
N LEU A 280 43.80 -62.37 8.50
CA LEU A 280 43.52 -61.65 7.27
C LEU A 280 42.02 -61.61 6.96
N LEU A 281 41.29 -62.70 7.17
CA LEU A 281 39.84 -62.74 6.99
C LEU A 281 39.12 -61.80 7.98
N LEU A 282 39.65 -61.66 9.20
CA LEU A 282 39.10 -60.78 10.23
C LEU A 282 39.30 -59.28 9.90
N THR A 283 40.21 -58.93 9.00
CA THR A 283 40.37 -57.54 8.52
C THR A 283 39.21 -57.07 7.64
N ALA A 284 38.52 -57.99 6.95
CA ALA A 284 37.43 -57.64 6.02
C ALA A 284 36.23 -56.96 6.73
N PRO A 285 35.72 -57.45 7.89
CA PRO A 285 34.74 -56.71 8.70
C PRO A 285 35.21 -55.32 9.15
N GLY A 286 36.48 -55.18 9.54
CA GLY A 286 37.03 -53.88 9.96
C GLY A 286 37.07 -52.86 8.82
N TRP A 287 37.41 -53.32 7.62
CA TRP A 287 37.34 -52.50 6.41
C TRP A 287 35.91 -52.13 6.04
N TYR A 288 34.97 -53.07 6.18
CA TYR A 288 33.54 -52.82 5.96
C TYR A 288 33.00 -51.73 6.87
N PHE A 289 33.26 -51.80 8.19
CA PHE A 289 32.82 -50.76 9.13
C PHE A 289 33.45 -49.40 8.85
N THR A 290 34.71 -49.39 8.39
CA THR A 290 35.38 -48.15 7.97
C THR A 290 34.72 -47.54 6.73
N ARG A 291 34.37 -48.38 5.74
CA ARG A 291 33.65 -47.96 4.52
C ARG A 291 32.26 -47.42 4.86
N GLU A 292 31.50 -48.12 5.70
CA GLU A 292 30.15 -47.69 6.08
C GLU A 292 30.18 -46.40 6.94
N SER A 293 31.16 -46.25 7.83
CA SER A 293 31.39 -44.99 8.56
C SER A 293 31.65 -43.81 7.62
N SER A 294 32.48 -44.02 6.59
CA SER A 294 32.77 -43.00 5.58
C SER A 294 31.50 -42.60 4.79
N LYS A 295 30.69 -43.59 4.40
CA LYS A 295 29.41 -43.39 3.71
C LYS A 295 28.43 -42.55 4.54
N HIS A 296 28.21 -42.91 5.80
CA HIS A 296 27.32 -42.13 6.69
C HIS A 296 27.83 -40.71 6.93
N ARG A 297 29.15 -40.48 6.98
CA ARG A 297 29.73 -39.12 7.03
C ARG A 297 29.44 -38.31 5.78
N GLN A 298 29.56 -38.91 4.59
CA GLN A 298 29.25 -38.22 3.34
C GLN A 298 27.78 -37.79 3.27
N VAL A 299 26.86 -38.66 3.71
CA VAL A 299 25.43 -38.34 3.81
C VAL A 299 25.20 -37.20 4.80
N ALA A 300 25.81 -37.27 5.99
CA ALA A 300 25.70 -36.22 7.00
C ALA A 300 26.21 -34.87 6.46
N TYR A 301 27.37 -34.82 5.82
CA TYR A 301 27.90 -33.57 5.26
C TYR A 301 27.01 -32.97 4.19
N LYS A 302 26.44 -33.79 3.30
CA LYS A 302 25.47 -33.31 2.31
C LYS A 302 24.21 -32.74 2.97
N ALA A 303 23.66 -33.42 3.97
CA ALA A 303 22.50 -32.92 4.73
C ALA A 303 22.81 -31.56 5.40
N LYS A 304 24.03 -31.40 5.95
CA LYS A 304 24.47 -30.12 6.54
C LYS A 304 24.61 -29.01 5.50
N ILE A 305 25.15 -29.31 4.31
CA ILE A 305 25.23 -28.35 3.21
C ILE A 305 23.82 -27.93 2.78
N ILE A 306 22.90 -28.88 2.59
CA ILE A 306 21.51 -28.59 2.22
C ILE A 306 20.81 -27.73 3.28
N SER A 307 20.98 -28.05 4.58
CA SER A 307 20.47 -27.23 5.69
C SER A 307 20.99 -25.79 5.63
N SER A 308 22.29 -25.61 5.34
CA SER A 308 22.90 -24.29 5.19
C SER A 308 22.41 -23.54 3.95
N GLU A 309 22.29 -24.23 2.80
CA GLU A 309 21.75 -23.66 1.55
C GLU A 309 20.30 -23.20 1.76
N LEU A 310 19.48 -23.99 2.46
CA LEU A 310 18.09 -23.67 2.75
C LEU A 310 17.94 -22.49 3.72
N SER A 311 18.87 -22.34 4.67
CA SER A 311 18.92 -21.18 5.57
C SER A 311 19.31 -19.89 4.84
N ALA A 312 20.08 -19.99 3.75
CA ALA A 312 20.49 -18.84 2.93
C ALA A 312 19.47 -18.50 1.84
N LEU A 313 18.62 -19.45 1.46
CA LEU A 313 17.65 -19.33 0.37
C LEU A 313 16.69 -18.12 0.50
N PRO A 314 16.04 -17.84 1.65
CA PRO A 314 15.14 -16.69 1.77
C PRO A 314 15.84 -15.36 1.44
N TYR A 315 17.10 -15.22 1.85
CA TYR A 315 17.86 -13.98 1.62
C TYR A 315 18.21 -13.80 0.15
N TYR A 316 18.50 -14.89 -0.57
CA TYR A 316 18.78 -14.84 -2.01
C TYR A 316 17.51 -14.63 -2.85
N LEU A 317 16.37 -15.16 -2.39
CA LEU A 317 15.08 -15.00 -3.07
C LEU A 317 14.43 -13.64 -2.81
N ALA A 318 14.80 -12.93 -1.74
CA ALA A 318 14.21 -11.63 -1.37
C ALA A 318 14.45 -10.53 -2.43
N ASP A 319 15.62 -10.56 -3.09
CA ASP A 319 16.01 -9.55 -4.09
C ASP A 319 15.56 -9.89 -5.53
N LEU A 320 14.86 -11.02 -5.72
CA LEU A 320 14.46 -11.51 -7.05
C LEU A 320 12.98 -11.21 -7.36
N ASN A 321 12.71 -10.94 -8.63
CA ASN A 321 11.35 -10.81 -9.15
C ASN A 321 10.57 -12.13 -8.99
N GLU A 322 9.24 -12.05 -8.90
CA GLU A 322 8.39 -13.22 -8.60
C GLU A 322 8.56 -14.36 -9.62
N LYS A 323 8.77 -14.03 -10.91
CA LYS A 323 9.06 -15.00 -11.97
C LYS A 323 10.38 -15.75 -11.76
N ASP A 324 11.44 -15.02 -11.40
CA ASP A 324 12.77 -15.57 -11.18
C ASP A 324 12.83 -16.38 -9.87
N ARG A 325 12.06 -15.97 -8.86
CA ARG A 325 11.86 -16.75 -7.62
C ARG A 325 11.23 -18.11 -7.91
N HIS A 326 10.21 -18.17 -8.76
CA HIS A 326 9.58 -19.43 -9.15
C HIS A 326 10.54 -20.34 -9.91
N GLU A 327 11.30 -19.80 -10.86
CA GLU A 327 12.31 -20.58 -11.59
C GLU A 327 13.39 -21.12 -10.65
N MET A 328 13.87 -20.29 -9.72
CA MET A 328 14.88 -20.70 -8.74
C MET A 328 14.37 -21.78 -7.80
N ARG A 329 13.11 -21.70 -7.36
CA ARG A 329 12.46 -22.76 -6.58
C ARG A 329 12.35 -24.06 -7.35
N MET A 330 12.02 -24.00 -8.64
CA MET A 330 11.93 -25.20 -9.48
C MET A 330 13.30 -25.87 -9.63
N LYS A 331 14.35 -25.08 -9.91
CA LYS A 331 15.74 -25.59 -9.96
C LYS A 331 16.20 -26.17 -8.62
N MET A 332 15.82 -25.55 -7.50
CA MET A 332 16.14 -26.08 -6.17
C MET A 332 15.34 -27.34 -5.85
N ALA A 333 14.07 -27.40 -6.25
CA ALA A 333 13.25 -28.59 -6.08
C ALA A 333 13.86 -29.77 -6.84
N ASP A 334 14.31 -29.57 -8.08
CA ASP A 334 14.99 -30.60 -8.87
C ASP A 334 16.37 -30.98 -8.29
N LYS A 335 17.06 -30.05 -7.61
CA LYS A 335 18.35 -30.31 -6.97
C LYS A 335 18.20 -31.07 -5.64
N PHE A 336 17.19 -30.75 -4.83
CA PHE A 336 17.01 -31.29 -3.49
C PHE A 336 16.06 -32.48 -3.42
N PHE A 337 14.99 -32.49 -4.22
CA PHE A 337 14.02 -33.58 -4.27
C PHE A 337 14.40 -34.55 -5.40
N GLY A 338 14.61 -35.81 -5.05
CA GLY A 338 14.94 -36.88 -6.01
C GLY A 338 16.43 -37.20 -6.15
N GLN A 339 17.34 -36.46 -5.51
CA GLN A 339 18.74 -36.87 -5.40
C GLN A 339 18.94 -37.77 -4.19
N GLU A 340 19.45 -38.97 -4.41
CA GLU A 340 19.88 -39.84 -3.31
C GLU A 340 21.03 -39.16 -2.55
N LEU A 341 20.87 -38.96 -1.23
CA LEU A 341 21.89 -38.35 -0.37
C LEU A 341 23.21 -39.13 -0.44
N TYR A 342 23.15 -40.43 -0.72
CA TYR A 342 24.29 -41.24 -1.10
C TYR A 342 24.15 -41.68 -2.55
N ASN A 343 25.12 -41.35 -3.40
CA ASN A 343 25.12 -41.77 -4.80
C ASN A 343 26.46 -42.45 -5.05
N ASP A 344 26.47 -43.78 -4.98
CA ASP A 344 27.68 -44.64 -5.11
C ASP A 344 28.36 -44.48 -6.48
N LYS A 345 27.69 -43.84 -7.44
CA LYS A 345 28.11 -43.74 -8.84
C LYS A 345 29.20 -42.70 -9.13
N LYS A 346 29.57 -41.83 -8.18
CA LYS A 346 30.49 -40.70 -8.46
C LYS A 346 31.82 -40.70 -7.69
N SER A 347 32.07 -41.57 -6.71
CA SER A 347 33.38 -41.62 -6.04
C SER A 347 34.28 -42.78 -6.46
N ASP A 348 33.73 -43.87 -7.01
CA ASP A 348 34.53 -45.05 -7.35
C ASP A 348 34.75 -45.24 -8.86
N SER A 349 34.09 -44.48 -9.74
CA SER A 349 34.16 -44.69 -11.20
C SER A 349 35.27 -43.92 -11.92
N SER A 350 35.80 -42.82 -11.37
CA SER A 350 36.93 -42.10 -12.00
C SER A 350 38.27 -42.77 -11.71
N ASN A 351 38.50 -43.18 -10.47
CA ASN A 351 39.81 -43.71 -10.05
C ASN A 351 39.99 -45.19 -10.42
N VAL A 352 38.93 -46.00 -10.40
CA VAL A 352 39.00 -47.39 -10.86
C VAL A 352 39.06 -47.46 -12.38
N SER A 353 38.41 -46.55 -13.12
CA SER A 353 38.56 -46.49 -14.59
C SER A 353 39.99 -46.13 -15.01
N GLU A 354 40.62 -45.17 -14.33
CA GLU A 354 42.03 -44.80 -14.58
C GLU A 354 43.01 -45.89 -14.14
N GLN A 355 42.81 -46.53 -12.98
CA GLN A 355 43.62 -47.69 -12.58
C GLN A 355 43.41 -48.89 -13.52
N THR A 356 42.19 -49.17 -13.96
CA THR A 356 41.91 -50.29 -14.88
C THR A 356 42.47 -50.00 -16.27
N LYS A 357 42.44 -48.74 -16.74
CA LYS A 357 43.14 -48.32 -17.96
C LYS A 357 44.65 -48.46 -17.83
N ALA A 358 45.24 -47.94 -16.75
CA ALA A 358 46.68 -48.05 -16.51
C ALA A 358 47.15 -49.51 -16.39
N THR A 359 46.35 -50.37 -15.74
CA THR A 359 46.65 -51.80 -15.63
C THR A 359 46.46 -52.52 -16.96
N THR A 360 45.47 -52.14 -17.77
CA THR A 360 45.26 -52.69 -19.11
C THR A 360 46.36 -52.27 -20.09
N GLU A 361 46.84 -51.03 -20.00
CA GLU A 361 47.99 -50.54 -20.77
C GLU A 361 49.30 -51.20 -20.32
N ALA A 362 49.49 -51.42 -19.02
CA ALA A 362 50.61 -52.19 -18.49
C ALA A 362 50.59 -53.65 -18.97
N ILE A 363 49.43 -54.31 -18.95
CA ILE A 363 49.27 -55.68 -19.47
C ILE A 363 49.49 -55.73 -21.00
N LYS A 364 49.03 -54.72 -21.75
CA LYS A 364 49.30 -54.62 -23.20
C LYS A 364 50.77 -54.41 -23.51
N THR A 365 51.46 -53.57 -22.76
CA THR A 365 52.90 -53.32 -22.95
C THR A 365 53.72 -54.54 -22.56
N ILE A 366 53.37 -55.22 -21.47
CA ILE A 366 54.00 -56.51 -21.08
C ILE A 366 53.75 -57.58 -22.14
N ASN A 367 52.53 -57.71 -22.66
CA ASN A 367 52.23 -58.66 -23.73
C ASN A 367 52.94 -58.31 -25.05
N ALA A 368 53.07 -57.02 -25.38
CA ALA A 368 53.83 -56.58 -26.56
C ALA A 368 55.34 -56.83 -26.43
N LEU A 369 55.88 -56.78 -25.20
CA LEU A 369 57.27 -57.13 -24.90
C LEU A 369 57.49 -58.65 -24.93
N LEU A 370 56.52 -59.43 -24.46
CA LEU A 370 56.54 -60.90 -24.51
C LEU A 370 56.31 -61.47 -25.92
N SER A 371 55.56 -60.76 -26.78
CA SER A 371 55.22 -61.20 -28.13
C SER A 371 56.21 -60.78 -29.22
N LYS A 372 57.33 -60.11 -28.88
CA LYS A 372 58.36 -59.73 -29.86
C LYS A 372 59.33 -60.91 -30.07
N PRO A 373 59.34 -61.56 -31.25
CA PRO A 373 60.30 -62.62 -31.55
C PRO A 373 61.66 -61.99 -31.84
N SER A 374 62.71 -62.64 -31.34
CA SER A 374 64.10 -62.35 -31.66
C SER A 374 64.38 -62.50 -33.16
N THR A 375 64.68 -61.41 -33.85
CA THR A 375 65.30 -61.43 -35.18
C THR A 375 66.33 -60.31 -35.30
N GLY A 376 67.60 -60.70 -35.47
CA GLY A 376 68.60 -59.88 -36.15
C GLY A 376 69.72 -59.28 -35.29
N LEU A 377 70.61 -60.13 -34.74
CA LEU A 377 72.01 -59.76 -34.48
C LEU A 377 72.90 -60.60 -35.40
N ALA A 378 73.22 -60.01 -36.55
CA ALA A 378 74.32 -60.34 -37.47
C ALA A 378 74.48 -59.05 -38.30
N ASN A 379 75.63 -58.40 -38.48
CA ASN A 379 77.04 -58.70 -38.28
C ASN A 379 77.75 -57.33 -38.25
N HIS A 380 78.84 -57.21 -37.49
CA HIS A 380 79.99 -56.37 -37.85
C HIS A 380 81.19 -56.77 -36.98
N ASP A 381 82.08 -57.62 -37.51
CA ASP A 381 83.48 -57.27 -37.81
C ASP A 381 84.38 -58.50 -38.06
N LYS A 382 85.02 -58.45 -39.23
CA LYS A 382 86.14 -59.24 -39.80
C LYS A 382 85.88 -60.64 -40.35
#